data_AF-A0A519W2C6-F1
#
_entry.id   AF-A0A519W2C6-F1
#
_cell.length_a   1.000
_cell.length_b   1.000
_cell.length_c   1.000
_cell.angle_alpha   90.00
_cell.angle_beta   90.00
_cell.angle_gamma   90.00
#
_symmetry.space_group_name_H-M   'P 1'
#
loop_
_entity.id
_entity.type
_entity.pdbx_description
1 polymer ?
#
loop_
_entity_poly.entity_id
_entity_poly.type
_entity_poly.pdbx_seq_one_letter_code
_entity_poly.pdbx_strand_id
1 'polypeptide(L)'
;EHPLSERRKILEQLIGSLDDSAVILSPVIKCKTWEELAELRQTSRSINSEGIMLKKLSSHYHSGRKRGDWWKWKINPYTVDAVMIYAQKGSGRRANFFTDYTFAVRDGENLVTIAKAYSGLTDKEIKEVNSFVTKNAIEKFGPVRTVKPELVFEIAFEGIAESKRHKAGLALRFPRILRWRKDKKAVEINTLEDLRQLLASTI
;
A
#
# COMPACT_ATOMS: atom_id res chain seq x y z
N GLU A 1 -18.88 17.84 25.57
CA GLU A 1 -18.46 17.49 24.19
C GLU A 1 -19.68 17.07 23.39
N HIS A 2 -19.78 17.39 22.10
CA HIS A 2 -20.93 17.05 21.26
C HIS A 2 -20.72 15.72 20.51
N PRO A 3 -21.76 14.91 20.26
CA PRO A 3 -21.70 13.72 19.40
C PRO A 3 -21.45 14.07 17.93
N LEU A 4 -20.96 13.10 17.14
CA LEU A 4 -20.63 13.32 15.72
C LEU A 4 -21.82 13.86 14.91
N SER A 5 -23.04 13.40 15.19
CA SER A 5 -24.25 13.88 14.54
C SER A 5 -24.46 15.39 14.71
N GLU A 6 -24.20 15.93 15.90
CA GLU A 6 -24.32 17.36 16.18
C GLU A 6 -23.13 18.15 15.63
N ARG A 7 -21.91 17.64 15.82
CA ARG A 7 -20.69 18.25 15.24
C ARG A 7 -20.78 18.37 13.72
N ARG A 8 -21.38 17.38 13.04
CA ARG A 8 -21.57 17.41 11.59
C ARG A 8 -22.55 18.51 11.17
N LYS A 9 -23.67 18.69 11.87
CA LYS A 9 -24.63 19.77 11.59
C LYS A 9 -24.00 21.15 11.74
N ILE A 10 -23.23 21.35 12.81
CA ILE A 10 -22.49 22.60 13.05
C ILE A 10 -21.49 22.86 11.91
N LEU A 11 -20.75 21.83 11.50
CA LEU A 11 -19.81 21.92 10.38
C LEU A 11 -20.51 22.25 9.06
N GLU A 12 -21.66 21.62 8.78
CA GLU A 12 -22.47 21.90 7.57
C GLU A 12 -22.96 23.34 7.53
N GLN A 13 -23.44 23.88 8.65
CA GLN A 13 -23.84 25.28 8.77
C GLN A 13 -22.67 26.25 8.57
N LEU A 14 -21.52 25.95 9.19
CA LEU A 14 -20.33 26.78 9.07
C LEU A 14 -19.85 26.85 7.62
N ILE A 15 -19.70 25.71 6.96
CA ILE A 15 -19.26 25.69 5.55
C ILE A 15 -20.30 26.30 4.62
N GLY A 16 -21.61 26.11 4.88
CA GLY A 16 -22.66 26.75 4.09
C GLY A 16 -22.68 28.28 4.17
N SER A 17 -22.07 28.87 5.20
CA SER A 17 -21.88 30.32 5.33
C SER A 17 -20.61 30.87 4.68
N LEU A 18 -19.73 30.00 4.17
CA LEU A 18 -18.52 30.40 3.47
C LEU A 18 -18.82 30.60 1.97
N ASP A 19 -18.42 31.74 1.44
CA ASP A 19 -18.41 32.00 -0.01
C ASP A 19 -17.06 31.58 -0.61
N ASP A 20 -16.64 30.34 -0.34
CA ASP A 20 -15.38 29.79 -0.83
C ASP A 20 -15.56 28.36 -1.37
N SER A 21 -15.57 28.26 -2.69
CA SER A 21 -15.66 26.99 -3.42
C SER A 21 -14.48 26.03 -3.19
N ALA A 22 -13.36 26.50 -2.64
CA ALA A 22 -12.20 25.66 -2.36
C ALA A 22 -12.43 24.75 -1.13
N VAL A 23 -13.40 25.08 -0.25
CA VAL A 23 -13.66 24.33 0.98
C VAL A 23 -14.86 23.40 0.78
N ILE A 24 -14.60 22.11 0.63
CA ILE A 24 -15.62 21.10 0.33
C ILE A 24 -15.80 20.15 1.51
N LEU A 25 -17.05 19.84 1.85
CA LEU A 25 -17.38 18.82 2.84
C LEU A 25 -17.21 17.42 2.26
N SER A 26 -16.68 16.50 3.08
CA SER A 26 -16.79 15.08 2.75
C SER A 26 -18.26 14.68 2.62
N PRO A 27 -18.64 13.96 1.55
CA PRO A 27 -20.02 13.55 1.33
C PRO A 27 -20.44 12.52 2.39
N VAL A 28 -21.68 12.65 2.87
CA VAL A 28 -22.30 11.63 3.72
C VAL A 28 -22.91 10.58 2.81
N ILE A 29 -22.39 9.36 2.88
CA ILE A 29 -22.91 8.23 2.11
C ILE A 29 -24.16 7.71 2.83
N LYS A 30 -25.29 7.73 2.12
CA LYS A 30 -26.55 7.09 2.57
C LYS A 30 -26.62 5.71 1.92
N CYS A 31 -26.88 4.69 2.73
CA CYS A 31 -27.09 3.31 2.28
C CYS A 31 -28.12 2.66 3.21
N LYS A 32 -28.87 1.68 2.70
CA LYS A 32 -29.86 0.92 3.46
C LYS A 32 -29.29 -0.40 3.99
N THR A 33 -28.31 -0.97 3.29
CA THR A 33 -27.71 -2.26 3.64
C THR A 33 -26.18 -2.22 3.55
N TRP A 34 -25.54 -3.24 4.13
CA TRP A 34 -24.08 -3.39 4.07
C TRP A 34 -23.59 -3.77 2.67
N GLU A 35 -24.41 -4.48 1.90
CA GLU A 35 -24.12 -4.91 0.53
C GLU A 35 -24.04 -3.69 -0.39
N GLU A 36 -25.03 -2.79 -0.32
CA GLU A 36 -25.02 -1.52 -1.07
C GLU A 36 -23.78 -0.69 -0.72
N LEU A 37 -23.43 -0.61 0.57
CA LEU A 37 -22.23 0.12 0.99
C LEU A 37 -20.94 -0.55 0.51
N ALA A 38 -20.92 -1.88 0.41
CA ALA A 38 -19.79 -2.63 -0.11
C ALA A 38 -19.60 -2.39 -1.62
N GLU A 39 -20.68 -2.29 -2.39
CA GLU A 39 -20.67 -1.91 -3.80
C GLU A 39 -20.19 -0.48 -3.99
N LEU A 40 -20.74 0.48 -3.24
CA LEU A 40 -20.29 1.88 -3.23
C LEU A 40 -18.81 2.00 -2.87
N ARG A 41 -18.32 1.18 -1.94
CA ARG A 41 -16.89 1.18 -1.61
C ARG A 41 -16.02 0.83 -2.81
N GLN A 42 -16.45 -0.03 -3.73
CA GLN A 42 -15.66 -0.40 -4.91
C GLN A 42 -15.44 0.77 -5.88
N THR A 43 -16.32 1.77 -5.87
CA THR A 43 -16.17 2.97 -6.72
C THR A 43 -15.16 3.97 -6.15
N SER A 44 -14.59 3.73 -4.97
CA SER A 44 -13.69 4.69 -4.31
C SER A 44 -12.54 5.16 -5.22
N ARG A 45 -12.00 4.28 -6.09
CA ARG A 45 -10.91 4.63 -7.01
C ARG A 45 -11.31 5.70 -8.03
N SER A 46 -12.53 5.66 -8.56
CA SER A 46 -12.98 6.61 -9.59
C SER A 46 -13.11 8.04 -9.08
N ILE A 47 -13.21 8.20 -7.76
CA ILE A 47 -13.23 9.49 -7.07
C ILE A 47 -11.92 9.78 -6.33
N ASN A 48 -10.84 9.07 -6.67
CA ASN A 48 -9.52 9.20 -6.06
C ASN A 48 -9.52 9.05 -4.51
N SER A 49 -10.38 8.17 -4.01
CA SER A 49 -10.50 7.82 -2.59
C SER A 49 -9.96 6.41 -2.31
N GLU A 50 -9.49 6.20 -1.07
CA GLU A 50 -8.95 4.91 -0.60
C GLU A 50 -10.05 3.96 -0.07
N GLY A 51 -11.28 4.44 0.08
CA GLY A 51 -12.38 3.69 0.66
C GLY A 51 -13.42 4.56 1.37
N ILE A 52 -14.10 3.97 2.36
CA ILE A 52 -15.15 4.61 3.14
C ILE A 52 -14.72 4.76 4.60
N MET A 53 -15.01 5.91 5.19
CA MET A 53 -14.91 6.12 6.64
C MET A 53 -16.23 5.77 7.31
N LEU A 54 -16.25 4.76 8.17
CA LEU A 54 -17.40 4.43 9.01
C LEU A 54 -17.23 5.10 10.36
N LYS A 55 -18.21 5.88 10.80
CA LYS A 55 -18.13 6.61 12.06
C LYS A 55 -19.44 6.48 12.83
N LYS A 56 -19.36 6.13 14.11
CA LYS A 56 -20.53 6.05 14.99
C LYS A 56 -21.10 7.46 15.24
N LEU A 57 -22.35 7.69 14.86
CA LEU A 57 -22.99 9.02 14.95
C LEU A 57 -23.09 9.56 16.38
N SER A 58 -23.27 8.67 17.36
CA SER A 58 -23.32 9.04 18.77
C SER A 58 -21.94 9.20 19.41
N SER A 59 -20.84 9.05 18.66
CA SER A 59 -19.50 9.11 19.24
C SER A 59 -19.07 10.53 19.55
N HIS A 60 -18.40 10.70 20.69
CA HIS A 60 -17.64 11.92 20.97
C HIS A 60 -16.37 11.97 20.11
N TYR A 61 -15.71 13.13 20.10
CA TYR A 61 -14.38 13.22 19.52
C TYR A 61 -13.38 12.84 20.60
N HIS A 62 -12.35 12.09 20.24
CA HIS A 62 -11.34 11.66 21.20
C HIS A 62 -9.97 12.17 20.80
N SER A 63 -9.20 12.60 21.78
CA SER A 63 -7.77 12.86 21.59
C SER A 63 -6.99 11.54 21.53
N GLY A 64 -5.94 11.51 20.71
CA GLY A 64 -5.09 10.33 20.54
C GLY A 64 -5.71 9.22 19.68
N ARG A 65 -5.16 8.00 19.81
CA ARG A 65 -5.54 6.83 19.00
C ARG A 65 -6.53 5.94 19.72
N LYS A 66 -7.77 6.41 19.89
CA LYS A 66 -8.87 5.57 20.38
C LYS A 66 -9.41 4.69 19.25
N ARG A 67 -9.69 3.42 19.57
CA ARG A 67 -10.26 2.43 18.64
C ARG A 67 -11.73 2.24 18.96
N GLY A 68 -12.56 1.96 17.96
CA GLY A 68 -13.95 1.51 18.13
C GLY A 68 -14.98 2.41 17.46
N ASP A 69 -14.83 3.74 17.52
CA ASP A 69 -15.85 4.65 16.96
C ASP A 69 -15.69 4.87 15.46
N TRP A 70 -14.45 4.91 14.97
CA TRP A 70 -14.12 5.25 13.59
C TRP A 70 -13.32 4.11 12.95
N TRP A 71 -13.75 3.72 11.75
CA TRP A 71 -13.15 2.65 10.96
C TRP A 71 -12.83 3.15 9.56
N LYS A 72 -11.68 2.73 9.05
CA LYS A 72 -11.25 2.97 7.67
C LYS A 72 -11.56 1.70 6.89
N TRP A 73 -12.64 1.69 6.13
CA TRP A 73 -13.00 0.56 5.29
C TRP A 73 -12.45 0.77 3.89
N LYS A 74 -11.17 0.41 3.72
CA LYS A 74 -10.45 0.57 2.45
C LYS A 74 -10.89 -0.45 1.41
N ILE A 75 -10.72 -0.12 0.14
CA ILE A 75 -10.74 -1.11 -0.95
C ILE A 75 -9.52 -2.03 -0.90
N ASN A 76 -9.58 -3.13 -1.65
CA ASN A 76 -8.44 -4.01 -1.79
C ASN A 76 -7.30 -3.26 -2.55
N PRO A 77 -6.04 -3.42 -2.10
CA PRO A 77 -4.91 -2.88 -2.84
C PRO A 77 -4.77 -3.60 -4.18
N TYR A 78 -4.06 -2.99 -5.12
CA TYR A 78 -3.50 -3.74 -6.24
C TYR A 78 -2.35 -4.61 -5.75
N THR A 79 -2.08 -5.71 -6.43
CA THR A 79 -0.96 -6.60 -6.10
C THR A 79 -0.14 -6.94 -7.32
N VAL A 80 1.15 -7.23 -7.09
CA VAL A 80 2.08 -7.72 -8.10
C VAL A 80 3.02 -8.71 -7.44
N ASP A 81 3.19 -9.88 -8.04
CA ASP A 81 4.21 -10.84 -7.63
C ASP A 81 5.56 -10.38 -8.20
N ALA A 82 6.53 -10.15 -7.32
CA ALA A 82 7.84 -9.62 -7.67
C ALA A 82 8.94 -10.36 -6.91
N VAL A 83 10.13 -10.44 -7.51
CA VAL A 83 11.29 -11.11 -6.91
C VAL A 83 12.15 -10.12 -6.16
N MET A 84 12.67 -10.52 -5.00
CA MET A 84 13.63 -9.72 -4.23
C MET A 84 15.02 -9.79 -4.88
N ILE A 85 15.62 -8.63 -5.17
CA ILE A 85 16.95 -8.54 -5.78
C ILE A 85 17.99 -7.79 -4.92
N TYR A 86 17.53 -6.90 -4.04
CA TYR A 86 18.39 -6.23 -3.06
C TYR A 86 17.79 -6.31 -1.67
N ALA A 87 18.67 -6.38 -0.67
CA ALA A 87 18.31 -6.32 0.72
C ALA A 87 19.25 -5.37 1.47
N GLN A 88 18.68 -4.44 2.23
CA GLN A 88 19.41 -3.45 3.03
C GLN A 88 19.13 -3.67 4.51
N LYS A 89 20.16 -3.48 5.34
CA LYS A 89 20.01 -3.51 6.80
C LYS A 89 19.00 -2.46 7.27
N GLY A 90 18.12 -2.86 8.18
CA GLY A 90 17.18 -1.96 8.84
C GLY A 90 17.87 -0.93 9.74
N SER A 91 17.05 -0.10 10.38
CA SER A 91 17.49 0.89 11.38
C SER A 91 16.84 0.63 12.74
N GLY A 92 17.37 1.26 13.79
CA GLY A 92 16.85 1.16 15.16
C GLY A 92 16.77 -0.29 15.65
N ARG A 93 15.58 -0.71 16.14
CA ARG A 93 15.34 -2.07 16.65
C ARG A 93 15.63 -3.18 15.62
N ARG A 94 15.65 -2.86 14.32
CA ARG A 94 15.89 -3.82 13.22
C ARG A 94 17.30 -3.72 12.61
N ALA A 95 18.23 -3.00 13.24
CA ALA A 95 19.58 -2.78 12.69
C ALA A 95 20.39 -4.05 12.38
N ASN A 96 20.11 -5.15 13.08
CA ASN A 96 20.79 -6.42 12.88
C ASN A 96 20.18 -7.30 11.78
N PHE A 97 19.05 -6.89 11.20
CA PHE A 97 18.34 -7.64 10.18
C PHE A 97 18.32 -6.88 8.85
N PHE A 98 18.36 -7.61 7.74
CA PHE A 98 17.88 -7.09 6.47
C PHE A 98 16.36 -6.96 6.55
N THR A 99 15.84 -5.74 6.42
CA THR A 99 14.39 -5.49 6.52
C THR A 99 13.89 -4.51 5.49
N ASP A 100 14.75 -4.09 4.57
CA ASP A 100 14.43 -3.12 3.56
C ASP A 100 14.81 -3.71 2.20
N TYR A 101 13.81 -4.12 1.44
CA TYR A 101 13.98 -4.99 0.29
C TYR A 101 13.58 -4.28 -0.99
N THR A 102 14.35 -4.50 -2.06
CA THR A 102 14.02 -4.01 -3.40
C THR A 102 13.54 -5.15 -4.26
N PHE A 103 12.41 -4.90 -4.93
CA PHE A 103 11.68 -5.87 -5.73
C PHE A 103 11.74 -5.51 -7.21
N ALA A 104 11.80 -6.55 -8.03
CA ALA A 104 11.80 -6.43 -9.48
C ALA A 104 10.77 -7.39 -10.12
N VAL A 105 10.33 -7.00 -11.30
CA VAL A 105 9.51 -7.80 -12.22
C VAL A 105 10.31 -8.11 -13.47
N ARG A 106 9.80 -8.99 -14.33
CA ARG A 106 10.42 -9.32 -15.61
C ARG A 106 10.21 -8.22 -16.65
N ASP A 107 11.25 -7.93 -17.43
CA ASP A 107 11.23 -7.07 -18.60
C ASP A 107 11.99 -7.78 -19.73
N GLY A 108 11.27 -8.60 -20.51
CA GLY A 108 11.88 -9.63 -21.35
C GLY A 108 12.70 -10.61 -20.52
N GLU A 109 13.97 -10.81 -20.91
CA GLU A 109 14.94 -11.64 -20.19
C GLU A 109 15.58 -10.94 -18.97
N ASN A 110 15.31 -9.64 -18.79
CA ASN A 110 15.90 -8.85 -17.71
C ASN A 110 14.95 -8.70 -16.52
N LEU A 111 15.49 -8.21 -15.41
CA LEU A 111 14.72 -7.78 -14.24
C LEU A 111 14.78 -6.27 -14.10
N VAL A 112 13.63 -5.65 -13.80
CA VAL A 112 13.52 -4.20 -13.59
C VAL A 112 12.91 -3.88 -12.24
N THR A 113 13.54 -2.95 -11.51
CA THR A 113 13.10 -2.54 -10.17
C THR A 113 11.77 -1.79 -10.22
N ILE A 114 10.82 -2.18 -9.39
CA ILE A 114 9.48 -1.56 -9.31
C ILE A 114 9.12 -1.05 -7.92
N ALA A 115 9.71 -1.60 -6.86
CA ALA A 115 9.37 -1.19 -5.50
C ALA A 115 10.52 -1.41 -4.53
N LYS A 116 10.44 -0.63 -3.45
CA LYS A 116 11.17 -0.86 -2.21
C LYS A 116 10.15 -1.00 -1.09
N ALA A 117 10.23 -2.05 -0.28
CA ALA A 117 9.31 -2.28 0.83
C ALA A 117 10.00 -2.84 2.08
N TYR A 118 9.52 -2.40 3.24
CA TYR A 118 10.13 -2.64 4.55
C TYR A 118 9.14 -3.15 5.61
N SER A 119 7.90 -3.39 5.22
CA SER A 119 6.81 -3.84 6.10
C SER A 119 6.01 -4.96 5.44
N GLY A 120 5.31 -5.74 6.26
CA GLY A 120 4.44 -6.84 5.82
C GLY A 120 4.89 -8.23 6.25
N LEU A 121 6.14 -8.39 6.66
CA LEU A 121 6.65 -9.67 7.17
C LEU A 121 6.56 -9.76 8.69
N THR A 122 6.26 -10.97 9.17
CA THR A 122 6.37 -11.35 10.58
C THR A 122 7.83 -11.42 11.03
N ASP A 123 8.08 -11.38 12.35
CA ASP A 123 9.45 -11.51 12.89
C ASP A 123 10.09 -12.87 12.53
N LYS A 124 9.27 -13.92 12.36
CA LYS A 124 9.73 -15.23 11.90
C LYS A 124 10.22 -15.16 10.44
N GLU A 125 9.40 -14.61 9.55
CA GLU A 125 9.76 -14.45 8.13
C GLU A 125 10.97 -13.53 7.95
N ILE A 126 11.10 -12.47 8.73
CA ILE A 126 12.28 -11.59 8.70
C ILE A 126 13.56 -12.39 9.01
N LYS A 127 13.54 -13.29 9.99
CA LYS A 127 14.69 -14.14 10.31
C LYS A 127 15.03 -15.10 9.17
N GLU A 128 14.01 -15.68 8.53
CA GLU A 128 14.18 -16.56 7.38
C GLU A 128 14.80 -15.82 6.18
N VAL A 129 14.25 -14.65 5.82
CA VAL A 129 14.80 -13.81 4.75
C VAL A 129 16.22 -13.36 5.09
N ASN A 130 16.49 -12.95 6.33
CA ASN A 130 17.82 -12.55 6.75
C ASN A 130 18.86 -13.69 6.62
N SER A 131 18.47 -14.92 6.95
CA SER A 131 19.30 -16.11 6.76
C SER A 131 19.58 -16.35 5.28
N PHE A 132 18.55 -16.24 4.43
CA PHE A 132 18.71 -16.33 2.98
C PHE A 132 19.68 -15.28 2.44
N VAL A 133 19.52 -14.00 2.79
CA VAL A 133 20.41 -12.91 2.35
C VAL A 133 21.84 -13.17 2.81
N THR A 134 22.04 -13.64 4.04
CA THR A 134 23.39 -13.91 4.57
C THR A 134 24.09 -15.04 3.82
N LYS A 135 23.35 -16.07 3.38
CA LYS A 135 23.88 -17.23 2.67
C LYS A 135 24.02 -17.01 1.15
N ASN A 136 23.20 -16.14 0.56
CA ASN A 136 23.08 -15.99 -0.89
C ASN A 136 23.42 -14.57 -1.40
N ALA A 137 24.12 -13.77 -0.60
CA ALA A 137 24.62 -12.47 -1.05
C ALA A 137 25.65 -12.67 -2.18
N ILE A 138 25.49 -11.93 -3.26
CA ILE A 138 26.40 -11.95 -4.42
C ILE A 138 27.41 -10.81 -4.28
N GLU A 139 26.91 -9.58 -4.09
CA GLU A 139 27.73 -8.38 -3.95
C GLU A 139 27.33 -7.55 -2.72
N LYS A 140 28.25 -6.69 -2.27
CA LYS A 140 28.09 -5.83 -1.10
C LYS A 140 28.35 -4.38 -1.47
N PHE A 141 27.34 -3.53 -1.24
CA PHE A 141 27.42 -2.08 -1.41
C PHE A 141 27.03 -1.41 -0.08
N GLY A 142 28.02 -1.19 0.80
CA GLY A 142 27.77 -0.68 2.15
C GLY A 142 26.76 -1.55 2.93
N PRO A 143 25.60 -1.00 3.36
CA PRO A 143 24.57 -1.75 4.07
C PRO A 143 23.69 -2.62 3.15
N VAL A 144 23.85 -2.51 1.83
CA VAL A 144 23.05 -3.21 0.82
C VAL A 144 23.76 -4.50 0.39
N ARG A 145 22.99 -5.54 0.15
CA ARG A 145 23.40 -6.79 -0.49
C ARG A 145 22.59 -7.00 -1.75
N THR A 146 23.25 -7.42 -2.82
CA THR A 146 22.59 -8.05 -3.96
C THR A 146 22.44 -9.53 -3.67
N VAL A 147 21.32 -10.12 -4.09
CA VAL A 147 21.02 -11.54 -3.83
C VAL A 147 20.57 -12.23 -5.10
N LYS A 148 20.66 -13.56 -5.11
CA LYS A 148 20.04 -14.35 -6.17
C LYS A 148 18.53 -14.08 -6.21
N PRO A 149 17.94 -13.81 -7.40
CA PRO A 149 16.52 -13.55 -7.55
C PRO A 149 15.72 -14.84 -7.39
N GLU A 150 15.51 -15.28 -6.15
CA GLU A 150 14.81 -16.54 -5.84
C GLU A 150 13.55 -16.31 -4.99
N LEU A 151 13.60 -15.37 -4.05
CA LEU A 151 12.47 -15.15 -3.15
C LEU A 151 11.41 -14.26 -3.80
N VAL A 152 10.23 -14.84 -4.03
CA VAL A 152 9.07 -14.15 -4.60
C VAL A 152 8.13 -13.64 -3.51
N PHE A 153 7.66 -12.42 -3.66
CA PHE A 153 6.73 -11.78 -2.73
C PHE A 153 5.58 -11.16 -3.51
N GLU A 154 4.39 -11.24 -2.93
CA GLU A 154 3.25 -10.47 -3.40
C GLU A 154 3.34 -9.08 -2.79
N ILE A 155 3.47 -8.07 -3.62
CA ILE A 155 3.62 -6.66 -3.22
C ILE A 155 2.28 -5.97 -3.44
N ALA A 156 1.70 -5.45 -2.36
CA ALA A 156 0.48 -4.66 -2.39
C ALA A 156 0.79 -3.16 -2.50
N PHE A 157 0.01 -2.42 -3.30
CA PHE A 157 0.13 -0.98 -3.48
C PHE A 157 -1.24 -0.31 -3.70
N GLU A 158 -1.33 0.99 -3.41
CA GLU A 158 -2.60 1.73 -3.44
C GLU A 158 -2.90 2.35 -4.81
N GLY A 159 -1.87 2.64 -5.61
CA GLY A 159 -1.99 3.20 -6.95
C GLY A 159 -0.70 3.10 -7.74
N ILE A 160 -0.79 3.37 -9.04
CA ILE A 160 0.31 3.30 -10.01
C ILE A 160 0.28 4.56 -10.87
N ALA A 161 1.45 5.08 -11.24
CA ALA A 161 1.58 6.27 -12.09
C ALA A 161 2.84 6.19 -12.94
N GLU A 162 2.86 6.92 -14.06
CA GLU A 162 4.08 7.09 -14.85
C GLU A 162 5.18 7.79 -14.06
N SER A 163 6.44 7.43 -14.33
CA SER A 163 7.58 8.03 -13.66
C SER A 163 8.82 8.08 -14.53
N LYS A 164 9.31 9.30 -14.80
CA LYS A 164 10.60 9.54 -15.49
C LYS A 164 11.82 9.23 -14.61
N ARG A 165 11.64 9.07 -13.31
CA ARG A 165 12.72 8.85 -12.32
C ARG A 165 13.12 7.38 -12.21
N HIS A 166 12.15 6.48 -12.35
CA HIS A 166 12.35 5.05 -12.11
C HIS A 166 12.64 4.33 -13.43
N LYS A 167 13.57 3.37 -13.42
CA LYS A 167 13.94 2.61 -14.62
C LYS A 167 12.76 1.87 -15.26
N ALA A 168 11.79 1.45 -14.46
CA ALA A 168 10.55 0.82 -14.94
C ALA A 168 9.61 1.77 -15.69
N GLY A 169 9.86 3.09 -15.70
CA GLY A 169 8.96 4.08 -16.27
C GLY A 169 7.68 4.32 -15.44
N LEU A 170 7.57 3.71 -14.26
CA LEU A 170 6.39 3.80 -13.39
C LEU A 170 6.79 3.87 -11.91
N ALA A 171 5.86 4.33 -11.07
CA ALA A 171 5.98 4.37 -9.62
C ALA A 171 4.75 3.77 -8.94
N LEU A 172 4.99 2.94 -7.92
CA LEU A 172 3.92 2.37 -7.08
C LEU A 172 3.72 3.23 -5.82
N ARG A 173 2.47 3.52 -5.48
CA ARG A 173 2.10 4.28 -4.26
C ARG A 173 1.98 3.34 -3.07
N PHE A 174 2.75 3.63 -2.02
CA PHE A 174 2.79 2.88 -0.76
C PHE A 174 2.94 1.35 -0.91
N PRO A 175 3.96 0.89 -1.64
CA PRO A 175 4.22 -0.54 -1.77
C PRO A 175 4.57 -1.15 -0.41
N ARG A 176 3.97 -2.30 -0.12
CA ARG A 176 4.26 -3.11 1.06
C ARG A 176 4.20 -4.59 0.70
N ILE A 177 4.88 -5.43 1.48
CA ILE A 177 4.77 -6.87 1.29
C ILE A 177 3.41 -7.31 1.80
N LEU A 178 2.62 -7.98 0.96
CA LEU A 178 1.38 -8.61 1.38
C LEU A 178 1.65 -9.99 1.98
N ARG A 179 2.45 -10.80 1.29
CA ARG A 179 2.91 -12.11 1.77
C ARG A 179 4.12 -12.61 0.98
N TRP A 180 4.84 -13.57 1.56
CA TRP A 180 5.87 -14.34 0.87
C TRP A 180 5.21 -15.46 0.05
N ARG A 181 5.42 -15.45 -1.27
CA ARG A 181 4.95 -16.46 -2.22
C ARG A 181 5.92 -17.63 -2.31
N LYS A 182 5.94 -18.46 -1.27
CA LYS A 182 6.75 -19.70 -1.23
C LYS A 182 6.28 -20.75 -2.25
N ASP A 183 5.10 -20.54 -2.81
CA ASP A 183 4.48 -21.33 -3.86
C ASP A 183 4.93 -20.96 -5.28
N LYS A 184 5.66 -19.85 -5.47
CA LYS A 184 6.10 -19.36 -6.78
C LYS A 184 7.61 -19.30 -6.92
N LYS A 185 8.10 -19.56 -8.14
CA LYS A 185 9.48 -19.33 -8.57
C LYS A 185 9.62 -17.97 -9.25
N ALA A 186 10.86 -17.48 -9.36
CA ALA A 186 11.17 -16.19 -9.98
C ALA A 186 10.72 -16.08 -11.44
N VAL A 187 10.61 -17.19 -12.18
CA VAL A 187 10.10 -17.19 -13.57
C VAL A 187 8.58 -16.96 -13.65
N GLU A 188 7.86 -17.08 -12.54
CA GLU A 188 6.40 -16.94 -12.46
C GLU A 188 5.96 -15.57 -11.93
N ILE A 189 6.90 -14.65 -11.74
CA ILE A 189 6.62 -13.27 -11.33
C ILE A 189 5.96 -12.51 -12.48
N ASN A 190 5.25 -11.43 -12.12
CA ASN A 190 4.66 -10.55 -13.10
C ASN A 190 5.71 -9.89 -14.00
N THR A 191 5.24 -9.36 -15.12
CA THR A 191 6.04 -8.62 -16.09
C THR A 191 5.84 -7.11 -15.92
N LEU A 192 6.74 -6.32 -16.50
CA LEU A 192 6.57 -4.88 -16.63
C LEU A 192 5.32 -4.54 -17.47
N GLU A 193 4.98 -5.39 -18.43
CA GLU A 193 3.79 -5.23 -19.27
C GLU A 193 2.49 -5.41 -18.47
N ASP A 194 2.44 -6.36 -17.54
CA ASP A 194 1.28 -6.53 -16.63
C ASP A 194 1.00 -5.22 -15.85
N LEU A 195 2.06 -4.53 -15.42
CA LEU A 195 1.95 -3.25 -14.72
C LEU A 195 1.54 -2.09 -15.64
N ARG A 196 1.97 -2.10 -16.92
CA ARG A 196 1.53 -1.10 -17.90
C ARG A 196 0.05 -1.27 -18.24
N GLN A 197 -0.42 -2.50 -18.39
CA GLN A 197 -1.84 -2.81 -18.58
C GLN A 197 -2.65 -2.37 -17.36
N LEU A 198 -2.15 -2.64 -16.16
CA LEU A 198 -2.78 -2.15 -14.94
C LEU A 198 -2.88 -0.62 -14.94
N LEU A 199 -1.79 0.09 -15.23
CA LEU A 199 -1.77 1.55 -15.32
C LEU A 199 -2.79 2.07 -16.33
N ALA A 200 -2.86 1.49 -17.54
CA ALA A 200 -3.83 1.87 -18.56
C ALA A 200 -5.28 1.67 -18.10
N SER A 201 -5.57 0.65 -17.28
CA SER A 201 -6.90 0.45 -16.70
C SER A 201 -7.25 1.38 -15.53
N THR A 202 -6.28 2.14 -15.03
CA THR A 202 -6.48 3.11 -13.93
C THR A 202 -6.67 4.55 -14.40
N ILE A 203 -6.46 4.81 -15.70
CA ILE A 203 -6.68 6.09 -16.38
C ILE A 203 -8.11 6.10 -16.93
#